data_AF-A0A0L1J6E6-F1
#
_entry.id   AF-A0A0L1J6E6-F1
#
_cell.length_a   1.000
_cell.length_b   1.000
_cell.length_c   1.000
_cell.angle_alpha   90.00
_cell.angle_beta   90.00
_cell.angle_gamma   90.00
#
_symmetry.space_group_name_H-M   'P 1'
#
loop_
_entity.id
_entity.type
_entity.pdbx_description
1 polymer ?
#
loop_
_entity_poly.entity_id
_entity_poly.type
_entity_poly.pdbx_seq_one_letter_code
_entity_poly.pdbx_strand_id
1 'polypeptide(L)'
;MATSRSRLHLYSLPNEVLVQILTPLPTPCLLPLTTVSRRFYALILRILHYRVLVSVSLSEYNLMLDCLNRSSYTIEPHIFCKYLGTDGLNNQYEGEGSLYENVDTPQQLGRLGSLYSRFRPCVVGMGRIGGGRRFPSAVNQEQADSSVVTLPIHLEAFENFIQVCIAVNVVEVMWGSNFPLGAVTVENGVIRLFRDWLRNHAKHSGQSLGSSPGSEASDNTAYSSTSEAPYQMVWVGQSKNVGLKVRVKEKDLMDEYLDRDWGGPVLSYREEDQSASYELTIEELHVRTTRLFMTLEKSLEHSFPKVVSFTRSRG
;
A
#
# COMPACT_ATOMS: atom_id res chain seq x y z
N MET A 1 -39.62 21.49 50.89
CA MET A 1 -38.46 20.64 50.53
C MET A 1 -38.58 20.26 49.06
N ALA A 2 -37.94 21.03 48.18
CA ALA A 2 -37.92 20.74 46.74
C ALA A 2 -36.75 19.81 46.46
N THR A 3 -37.06 18.55 46.13
CA THR A 3 -36.06 17.60 45.62
C THR A 3 -35.56 18.13 44.28
N SER A 4 -34.31 18.58 44.24
CA SER A 4 -33.64 18.91 42.98
C SER A 4 -33.61 17.64 42.14
N ARG A 5 -34.47 17.54 41.11
CA ARG A 5 -34.28 16.57 40.03
C ARG A 5 -32.92 16.89 39.43
N SER A 6 -31.90 16.11 39.81
CA SER A 6 -30.61 16.09 39.14
C SER A 6 -30.92 15.89 37.66
N ARG A 7 -30.71 16.95 36.87
CA ARG A 7 -30.91 16.87 35.44
C ARG A 7 -29.96 15.79 34.93
N LEU A 8 -30.53 14.69 34.43
CA LEU A 8 -29.79 13.61 33.82
C LEU A 8 -29.06 14.19 32.61
N HIS A 9 -27.77 14.45 32.75
CA HIS A 9 -26.94 15.02 31.70
C HIS A 9 -25.89 13.99 31.30
N LEU A 10 -25.65 13.87 30.00
CA LEU A 10 -24.67 12.93 29.46
C LEU A 10 -23.26 13.10 30.06
N TYR A 11 -22.93 14.32 30.49
CA TYR A 11 -21.67 14.64 31.15
C TYR A 11 -21.55 14.12 32.59
N SER A 12 -22.65 13.73 33.25
CA SER A 12 -22.59 13.11 34.59
C SER A 12 -22.30 11.61 34.54
N LEU A 13 -22.26 11.00 33.36
CA LEU A 13 -21.88 9.59 33.20
C LEU A 13 -20.38 9.40 33.41
N PRO A 14 -19.94 8.26 33.96
CA PRO A 14 -18.53 7.84 33.95
C PRO A 14 -17.97 7.65 32.54
N ASN A 15 -16.64 7.71 32.39
CA ASN A 15 -15.98 7.56 31.08
C ASN A 15 -16.24 6.17 30.48
N GLU A 16 -16.29 5.15 31.33
CA GLU A 16 -16.50 3.75 30.98
C GLU A 16 -17.86 3.57 30.29
N VAL A 17 -18.90 4.20 30.82
CA VAL A 17 -20.25 4.14 30.26
C VAL A 17 -20.30 4.86 28.91
N LEU A 18 -19.64 6.02 28.80
CA LEU A 18 -19.54 6.73 27.51
C LEU A 18 -18.78 5.91 26.47
N VAL A 19 -17.68 5.26 26.86
CA VAL A 19 -16.92 4.38 25.96
C VAL A 19 -17.80 3.22 25.51
N GLN A 20 -18.54 2.57 26.41
CA GLN A 20 -19.47 1.49 26.05
C GLN A 20 -20.55 1.95 25.06
N ILE A 21 -21.08 3.16 25.22
CA ILE A 21 -22.09 3.73 24.31
C ILE A 21 -21.48 4.07 22.94
N LEU A 22 -20.23 4.57 22.90
CA LEU A 22 -19.56 5.01 21.67
C LEU A 22 -18.90 3.86 20.88
N THR A 23 -18.44 2.82 21.56
CA THR A 23 -17.74 1.67 20.95
C THR A 23 -18.54 0.88 19.91
N PRO A 24 -19.88 0.82 19.89
CA PRO A 24 -20.61 0.18 18.78
C PRO A 24 -20.83 1.10 17.57
N LEU A 25 -20.61 2.42 17.68
CA LEU A 25 -20.91 3.35 16.59
C LEU A 25 -19.82 3.30 15.50
N PRO A 26 -20.19 3.40 14.21
CA PRO A 26 -19.19 3.33 13.16
C PRO A 26 -18.33 4.61 13.13
N THR A 27 -17.10 4.50 12.64
CA THR A 27 -16.13 5.62 12.63
C THR A 27 -16.67 6.90 11.99
N PRO A 28 -17.41 6.87 10.86
CA PRO A 28 -18.01 8.07 10.27
C PRO A 28 -18.99 8.80 11.21
N CYS A 29 -19.65 8.08 12.12
CA CYS A 29 -20.54 8.67 13.13
C CYS A 29 -19.78 9.20 14.35
N LEU A 30 -18.60 8.63 14.65
CA LEU A 30 -17.75 9.08 15.75
C LEU A 30 -16.98 10.36 15.43
N LEU A 31 -16.51 10.53 14.19
CA LEU A 31 -15.67 11.66 13.81
C LEU A 31 -16.32 13.04 14.07
N PRO A 32 -17.61 13.29 13.74
CA PRO A 32 -18.26 14.57 14.05
C PRO A 32 -18.32 14.84 15.56
N LEU A 33 -18.49 13.81 16.38
CA LEU A 33 -18.60 13.95 17.84
C LEU A 33 -17.29 14.43 18.50
N THR A 34 -16.15 14.28 17.81
CA THR A 34 -14.85 14.80 18.27
C THR A 34 -14.84 16.32 18.39
N THR A 35 -15.71 17.02 17.66
CA THR A 35 -15.81 18.49 17.67
C THR A 35 -16.70 19.04 18.79
N VAL A 36 -17.49 18.18 19.44
CA VAL A 36 -18.52 18.60 20.42
C VAL A 36 -17.89 18.99 21.76
N SER A 37 -16.94 18.20 22.25
CA SER A 37 -16.24 18.51 23.52
C SER A 37 -14.88 17.83 23.60
N ARG A 38 -14.00 18.37 24.45
CA ARG A 38 -12.67 17.78 24.72
C ARG A 38 -12.76 16.37 25.30
N ARG A 39 -13.80 16.08 26.09
CA ARG A 39 -14.03 14.76 26.67
C ARG A 39 -14.38 13.73 25.59
N PHE A 40 -15.29 14.08 24.69
CA PHE A 40 -15.62 13.23 23.55
C PHE A 40 -14.43 13.04 22.63
N TYR A 41 -13.69 14.11 22.34
CA TYR A 41 -12.45 14.04 21.56
C TYR A 41 -11.47 12.99 22.13
N ALA A 42 -11.14 13.06 23.42
CA ALA A 42 -10.19 12.13 24.05
C ALA A 42 -10.68 10.67 24.05
N LEU A 43 -11.96 10.44 24.37
CA LEU A 43 -12.53 9.09 24.39
C LEU A 43 -12.60 8.49 22.97
N ILE A 44 -13.05 9.27 22.00
CA ILE A 44 -13.16 8.82 20.60
C ILE A 44 -11.78 8.55 20.03
N LEU A 45 -10.80 9.43 20.26
CA LEU A 45 -9.42 9.21 19.82
C LEU A 45 -8.87 7.88 20.35
N ARG A 46 -9.11 7.57 21.63
CA ARG A 46 -8.73 6.29 22.22
C ARG A 46 -9.43 5.10 21.57
N ILE A 47 -10.75 5.21 21.33
CA ILE A 47 -11.52 4.16 20.63
C ILE A 47 -10.95 3.94 19.22
N LEU A 48 -10.70 5.00 18.46
CA LEU A 48 -10.18 4.91 17.10
C LEU A 48 -8.78 4.31 17.05
N HIS A 49 -7.91 4.70 17.98
CA HIS A 49 -6.56 4.11 18.10
C HIS A 49 -6.62 2.59 18.26
N TYR A 50 -7.39 2.10 19.23
CA TYR A 50 -7.49 0.65 19.47
C TYR A 50 -8.22 -0.08 18.34
N ARG A 51 -9.21 0.53 17.70
CA ARG A 51 -9.86 -0.08 16.52
C ARG A 51 -8.88 -0.26 15.38
N VAL A 52 -8.12 0.78 15.05
CA VAL A 52 -7.11 0.73 13.99
C VAL A 52 -6.04 -0.31 14.34
N LEU A 53 -5.56 -0.33 15.58
CA LEU A 53 -4.59 -1.31 16.08
C LEU A 53 -5.08 -2.75 15.94
N VAL A 54 -6.31 -3.03 16.39
CA VAL A 54 -6.91 -4.37 16.28
C VAL A 54 -7.07 -4.76 14.82
N SER A 55 -7.61 -3.88 13.97
CA SER A 55 -7.74 -4.17 12.54
C SER A 55 -6.39 -4.51 11.94
N VAL A 56 -5.38 -3.65 12.12
CA VAL A 56 -4.02 -3.88 11.61
C VAL A 56 -3.41 -5.22 12.07
N SER A 57 -3.72 -5.67 13.29
CA SER A 57 -3.24 -6.95 13.83
C SER A 57 -3.93 -8.19 13.25
N LEU A 58 -5.12 -8.03 12.63
CA LEU A 58 -5.79 -9.10 11.91
C LEU A 58 -5.09 -9.27 10.56
N SER A 59 -4.00 -10.04 10.57
CA SER A 59 -3.14 -10.36 9.42
C SER A 59 -3.82 -11.14 8.28
N GLU A 60 -5.14 -11.11 8.20
CA GLU A 60 -5.96 -11.84 7.22
C GLU A 60 -6.43 -10.94 6.06
N TYR A 61 -5.86 -9.75 5.91
CA TYR A 61 -6.17 -8.91 4.75
C TYR A 61 -5.37 -9.37 3.53
N ASN A 62 -6.06 -10.01 2.60
CA ASN A 62 -5.52 -10.21 1.27
C ASN A 62 -5.74 -8.92 0.48
N LEU A 63 -4.74 -8.04 0.50
CA LEU A 63 -4.77 -6.83 -0.28
C LEU A 63 -4.26 -7.14 -1.70
N MET A 64 -4.99 -6.67 -2.70
CA MET A 64 -4.69 -6.88 -4.12
C MET A 64 -4.42 -5.54 -4.79
N LEU A 65 -3.32 -5.50 -5.53
CA LEU A 65 -2.90 -4.37 -6.34
C LEU A 65 -3.08 -4.73 -7.82
N ASP A 66 -3.89 -3.95 -8.51
CA ASP A 66 -4.01 -4.02 -9.96
C ASP A 66 -3.33 -2.77 -10.55
N CYS A 67 -2.26 -3.00 -11.29
CA CYS A 67 -1.62 -1.99 -12.14
C CYS A 67 -2.13 -2.27 -13.55
N LEU A 68 -2.86 -1.34 -14.16
CA LEU A 68 -3.34 -1.47 -15.53
C LEU A 68 -2.70 -0.37 -16.37
N ASN A 69 -1.88 -0.79 -17.34
CA ASN A 69 -1.47 0.11 -18.40
C ASN A 69 -2.56 0.16 -19.48
N ARG A 70 -3.05 1.36 -19.78
CA ARG A 70 -4.15 1.56 -20.74
C ARG A 70 -3.83 1.06 -22.14
N SER A 71 -2.55 0.96 -22.50
CA SER A 71 -2.09 0.49 -23.81
C SER A 71 -1.92 -1.04 -23.91
N SER A 72 -1.90 -1.78 -22.79
CA SER A 72 -1.76 -3.24 -22.80
C SER A 72 -3.05 -3.92 -22.35
N TYR A 73 -3.79 -4.49 -23.30
CA TYR A 73 -5.01 -5.29 -23.04
C TYR A 73 -4.71 -6.72 -22.51
N THR A 74 -3.47 -7.01 -22.15
CA THR A 74 -3.08 -8.32 -21.63
C THR A 74 -3.40 -8.37 -20.15
N ILE A 75 -4.28 -9.30 -19.77
CA ILE A 75 -4.68 -9.62 -18.39
C ILE A 75 -3.44 -9.65 -17.49
N GLU A 76 -3.19 -8.55 -16.81
CA GLU A 76 -2.05 -8.36 -15.92
C GLU A 76 -2.32 -9.14 -14.63
N PRO A 77 -1.35 -9.90 -14.11
CA PRO A 77 -1.61 -10.81 -13.00
C PRO A 77 -2.01 -10.01 -11.76
N HIS A 78 -3.08 -10.43 -11.09
CA HIS A 78 -3.47 -9.88 -9.79
C HIS A 78 -2.32 -10.01 -8.79
N ILE A 79 -1.83 -8.87 -8.29
CA ILE A 79 -0.69 -8.84 -7.38
C ILE A 79 -1.21 -8.85 -5.95
N PHE A 80 -1.00 -9.95 -5.24
CA PHE A 80 -1.30 -10.02 -3.81
C PHE A 80 -0.22 -9.34 -3.00
N CYS A 81 -0.59 -8.67 -1.92
CA CYS A 81 0.31 -7.87 -1.12
C CYS A 81 0.35 -8.40 0.32
N LYS A 82 1.54 -8.75 0.80
CA LYS A 82 1.78 -9.21 2.18
C LYS A 82 1.95 -8.00 3.09
N TYR A 83 1.22 -7.97 4.20
CA TYR A 83 1.36 -6.91 5.20
C TYR A 83 2.73 -6.97 5.89
N LEU A 84 3.42 -5.82 5.96
CA LEU A 84 4.75 -5.70 6.59
C LEU A 84 4.68 -5.04 7.97
N GLY A 85 3.79 -4.07 8.15
CA GLY A 85 3.74 -3.27 9.38
C GLY A 85 3.15 -1.88 9.16
N THR A 86 2.80 -1.23 10.25
CA THR A 86 2.31 0.15 10.29
C THR A 86 3.22 0.89 11.25
N ASP A 87 4.06 1.77 10.71
CA ASP A 87 5.08 2.45 11.52
C ASP A 87 4.41 3.42 12.50
N GLY A 88 4.89 3.42 13.75
CA GLY A 88 4.39 4.31 14.81
C GLY A 88 3.06 3.89 15.46
N LEU A 89 2.40 2.83 14.98
CA LEU A 89 1.22 2.27 15.64
C LEU A 89 1.63 1.17 16.62
N ASN A 90 1.33 1.35 17.90
CA ASN A 90 1.65 0.37 18.95
C ASN A 90 0.52 0.26 19.98
N ASN A 91 0.69 -0.62 20.97
CA ASN A 91 -0.30 -0.81 22.03
C ASN A 91 -0.30 0.32 23.08
N GLN A 92 0.71 1.20 23.06
CA GLN A 92 0.92 2.25 24.04
C GLN A 92 0.22 3.54 23.60
N TYR A 93 -0.93 3.82 24.23
CA TYR A 93 -1.71 5.03 23.92
C TYR A 93 -1.10 6.31 24.55
N GLU A 94 -0.44 6.22 25.69
CA GLU A 94 0.14 7.36 26.42
C GLU A 94 1.55 7.01 26.90
N GLY A 95 2.43 8.01 27.00
CA GLY A 95 3.80 7.87 27.49
C GLY A 95 4.87 7.95 26.40
N GLU A 96 6.12 7.75 26.83
CA GLU A 96 7.29 7.69 25.94
C GLU A 96 7.15 6.51 24.97
N GLY A 97 7.35 6.78 23.68
CA GLY A 97 7.13 5.81 22.60
C GLY A 97 5.68 5.69 22.12
N SER A 98 4.72 6.45 22.67
CA SER A 98 3.35 6.49 22.14
C SER A 98 3.27 7.30 20.83
N LEU A 99 2.28 6.98 19.98
CA LEU A 99 2.00 7.75 18.75
C LEU A 99 1.77 9.25 19.00
N TYR A 100 1.37 9.61 20.22
CA TYR A 100 0.98 10.96 20.60
C TYR A 100 2.03 11.66 21.46
N GLU A 101 3.22 11.08 21.59
CA GLU A 101 4.33 11.66 22.33
C GLU A 101 4.70 13.03 21.75
N ASN A 102 4.76 14.07 22.60
CA ASN A 102 5.08 15.45 22.21
C ASN A 102 4.10 16.06 21.18
N VAL A 103 2.87 15.54 21.07
CA VAL A 103 1.84 16.05 20.16
C VAL A 103 0.74 16.78 20.93
N ASP A 104 0.46 18.02 20.54
CA ASP A 104 -0.68 18.79 21.03
C ASP A 104 -1.99 18.02 20.86
N THR A 105 -2.86 18.05 21.89
CA THR A 105 -4.16 17.37 21.88
C THR A 105 -4.94 17.50 20.56
N PRO A 106 -5.15 18.69 19.97
CA PRO A 106 -5.90 18.82 18.70
C PRO A 106 -5.23 18.19 17.48
N GLN A 107 -3.91 17.97 17.51
CA GLN A 107 -3.16 17.40 16.39
C GLN A 107 -3.12 15.87 16.44
N GLN A 108 -3.44 15.26 17.58
CA GLN A 108 -3.36 13.81 17.79
C GLN A 108 -4.23 13.01 16.82
N LEU A 109 -5.46 13.44 16.55
CA LEU A 109 -6.33 12.80 15.55
C LEU A 109 -5.73 12.90 14.14
N GLY A 110 -5.12 14.04 13.81
CA GLY A 110 -4.40 14.24 12.55
C GLY A 110 -3.20 13.30 12.41
N ARG A 111 -2.46 13.06 13.51
CA ARG A 111 -1.34 12.10 13.56
C ARG A 111 -1.80 10.68 13.30
N LEU A 112 -2.86 10.21 13.99
CA LEU A 112 -3.46 8.91 13.70
C LEU A 112 -3.92 8.81 12.24
N GLY A 113 -4.48 9.90 11.71
CA GLY A 113 -4.86 10.03 10.32
C GLY A 113 -3.69 10.04 9.33
N SER A 114 -2.45 10.26 9.75
CA SER A 114 -1.28 10.37 8.87
C SER A 114 -0.50 9.08 8.68
N LEU A 115 -0.89 8.01 9.37
CA LEU A 115 -0.21 6.72 9.34
C LEU A 115 -0.42 5.98 8.01
N TYR A 116 0.62 5.25 7.61
CA TYR A 116 0.61 4.35 6.46
C TYR A 116 0.93 2.93 6.91
N SER A 117 0.15 2.00 6.37
CA SER A 117 0.39 0.57 6.44
C SER A 117 1.20 0.18 5.20
N ARG A 118 2.29 -0.54 5.43
CA ARG A 118 3.19 -1.01 4.38
C ARG A 118 2.87 -2.44 4.00
N PHE A 119 2.90 -2.69 2.71
CA PHE A 119 2.68 -4.01 2.13
C PHE A 119 3.77 -4.30 1.10
N ARG A 120 4.19 -5.55 1.02
CA ARG A 120 5.09 -6.04 -0.03
C ARG A 120 4.26 -6.72 -1.11
N PRO A 121 4.28 -6.22 -2.35
CA PRO A 121 3.71 -6.92 -3.49
C PRO A 121 4.41 -8.27 -3.72
N CYS A 122 3.65 -9.33 -3.88
CA CYS A 122 4.13 -10.69 -4.12
C CYS A 122 3.52 -11.23 -5.41
N VAL A 123 4.38 -11.64 -6.35
CA VAL A 123 3.95 -12.34 -7.55
C VAL A 123 3.67 -13.79 -7.19
N VAL A 124 2.40 -14.19 -7.14
CA VAL A 124 2.05 -15.60 -7.05
C VAL A 124 2.36 -16.23 -8.41
N GLY A 125 3.39 -17.08 -8.45
CA GLY A 125 3.76 -17.82 -9.65
C GLY A 125 2.58 -18.67 -10.13
N MET A 126 1.99 -18.29 -11.25
CA MET A 126 0.94 -19.07 -11.89
C MET A 126 1.56 -20.28 -12.59
N GLY A 127 1.71 -21.38 -11.85
CA GLY A 127 2.25 -22.63 -12.39
C GLY A 127 1.38 -23.16 -13.53
N ARG A 128 2.00 -23.46 -14.67
CA ARG A 128 1.37 -24.26 -15.73
C ARG A 128 1.54 -25.73 -15.37
N ILE A 129 0.53 -26.33 -14.74
CA ILE A 129 0.37 -27.79 -14.78
C ILE A 129 -0.40 -28.08 -16.07
N GLY A 130 0.11 -29.02 -16.87
CA GLY A 130 -0.25 -29.23 -18.27
C GLY A 130 -1.75 -29.10 -18.63
N GLY A 131 -2.01 -28.51 -19.80
CA GLY A 131 -3.35 -28.46 -20.40
C GLY A 131 -4.18 -27.21 -20.07
N GLY A 132 -3.77 -26.05 -20.58
CA GLY A 132 -4.66 -24.92 -20.92
C GLY A 132 -5.34 -24.14 -19.80
N ARG A 133 -5.43 -24.64 -18.57
CA ARG A 133 -6.03 -23.92 -17.42
C ARG A 133 -4.94 -23.36 -16.52
N ARG A 134 -4.95 -22.04 -16.36
CA ARG A 134 -4.05 -21.34 -15.43
C ARG A 134 -4.57 -21.56 -14.01
N PHE A 135 -3.78 -22.19 -13.15
CA PHE A 135 -4.06 -22.29 -11.71
C PHE A 135 -3.05 -21.46 -10.93
N PRO A 136 -3.46 -20.69 -9.91
CA PRO A 136 -2.51 -20.15 -8.95
C PRO A 136 -1.81 -21.34 -8.28
N SER A 137 -0.54 -21.54 -8.59
CA SER A 137 0.24 -22.59 -7.95
C SER A 137 0.63 -22.06 -6.58
N ALA A 138 0.35 -22.82 -5.53
CA ALA A 138 1.00 -22.64 -4.25
C ALA A 138 2.48 -23.00 -4.44
N VAL A 139 3.24 -22.09 -5.03
CA VAL A 139 4.69 -22.14 -4.99
C VAL A 139 5.06 -21.99 -3.52
N ASN A 140 5.82 -22.95 -3.01
CA ASN A 140 6.28 -23.03 -1.63
C ASN A 140 6.60 -21.64 -1.07
N GLN A 141 5.98 -21.33 0.06
CA GLN A 141 5.99 -20.05 0.76
C GLN A 141 7.41 -19.53 1.10
N GLU A 142 8.43 -20.39 0.94
CA GLU A 142 9.84 -20.14 1.25
C GLU A 142 10.67 -19.63 0.05
N GLN A 143 10.16 -19.73 -1.19
CA GLN A 143 10.89 -19.26 -2.39
C GLN A 143 10.33 -17.94 -2.96
N ALA A 144 9.23 -17.42 -2.40
CA ALA A 144 8.54 -16.22 -2.90
C ALA A 144 9.07 -14.89 -2.33
N ASP A 145 10.03 -14.94 -1.40
CA ASP A 145 10.50 -13.78 -0.65
C ASP A 145 11.36 -12.78 -1.47
N SER A 146 11.69 -13.09 -2.74
CA SER A 146 12.52 -12.24 -3.60
C SER A 146 11.88 -11.81 -4.93
N SER A 147 10.65 -12.23 -5.24
CA SER A 147 10.00 -11.86 -6.50
C SER A 147 9.35 -10.49 -6.42
N VAL A 148 10.10 -9.46 -6.83
CA VAL A 148 9.62 -8.08 -6.97
C VAL A 148 8.74 -7.97 -8.22
N VAL A 149 7.67 -7.16 -8.14
CA VAL A 149 6.78 -6.90 -9.28
C VAL A 149 7.47 -5.93 -10.24
N THR A 150 7.65 -6.33 -11.50
CA THR A 150 8.16 -5.49 -12.58
C THR A 150 7.05 -5.09 -13.53
N LEU A 151 6.98 -3.80 -13.86
CA LEU A 151 6.08 -3.25 -14.86
C LEU A 151 6.93 -2.71 -16.02
N PRO A 152 6.83 -3.30 -17.23
CA PRO A 152 7.48 -2.75 -18.40
C PRO A 152 6.78 -1.46 -18.84
N ILE A 153 7.57 -0.40 -19.06
CA ILE A 153 7.11 0.90 -19.54
C ILE A 153 7.79 1.16 -20.89
N HIS A 154 6.98 1.31 -21.92
CA HIS A 154 7.44 1.70 -23.25
C HIS A 154 6.90 3.09 -23.56
N LEU A 155 7.79 4.01 -23.92
CA LEU A 155 7.46 5.38 -24.34
C LEU A 155 7.91 5.60 -25.78
N GLU A 156 6.97 5.91 -26.67
CA GLU A 156 7.29 6.29 -28.04
C GLU A 156 7.97 7.67 -28.10
N ALA A 157 8.72 7.95 -29.17
CA ALA A 157 9.53 9.17 -29.29
C ALA A 157 8.76 10.48 -28.97
N PHE A 158 7.48 10.56 -29.36
CA PHE A 158 6.63 11.73 -29.11
C PHE A 158 5.91 11.72 -27.75
N GLU A 159 5.99 10.63 -26.98
CA GLU A 159 5.35 10.51 -25.68
C GLU A 159 6.26 11.05 -24.56
N ASN A 160 5.71 12.03 -23.84
CA ASN A 160 6.38 12.65 -22.69
C ASN A 160 6.02 12.00 -21.35
N PHE A 161 4.94 11.23 -21.30
CA PHE A 161 4.52 10.51 -20.09
C PHE A 161 3.66 9.30 -20.42
N ILE A 162 3.63 8.34 -19.51
CA ILE A 162 2.68 7.23 -19.51
C ILE A 162 1.71 7.37 -18.33
N GLN A 163 0.49 6.86 -18.50
CA GLN A 163 -0.49 6.78 -17.43
C GLN A 163 -0.73 5.34 -17.03
N VAL A 164 -0.58 5.05 -15.74
CA VAL A 164 -0.88 3.74 -15.17
C VAL A 164 -2.05 3.90 -14.21
N CYS A 165 -3.10 3.10 -14.41
CA CYS A 165 -4.22 3.05 -13.50
C CYS A 165 -3.86 2.10 -12.35
N ILE A 166 -4.06 2.56 -11.13
CA ILE A 166 -3.77 1.81 -9.91
C ILE A 166 -5.08 1.60 -9.17
N ALA A 167 -5.47 0.34 -8.99
CA ALA A 167 -6.58 -0.05 -8.13
C ALA A 167 -6.07 -0.89 -6.97
N VAL A 168 -6.43 -0.50 -5.75
CA VAL A 168 -6.14 -1.24 -4.53
C VAL A 168 -7.44 -1.78 -3.97
N ASN A 169 -7.52 -3.10 -3.85
CA ASN A 169 -8.70 -3.82 -3.41
C ASN A 169 -8.39 -4.63 -2.15
N VAL A 170 -9.28 -4.59 -1.15
CA VAL A 170 -9.28 -5.60 -0.09
C VAL A 170 -10.10 -6.77 -0.58
N VAL A 171 -9.55 -7.97 -0.43
CA VAL A 171 -10.12 -9.16 -1.04
C VAL A 171 -10.31 -10.25 0.01
N GLU A 172 -11.49 -10.86 -0.01
CA GLU A 172 -11.77 -12.04 0.78
C GLU A 172 -11.31 -13.27 -0.03
N VAL A 173 -10.46 -14.09 0.56
CA VAL A 173 -9.87 -15.24 -0.12
C VAL A 173 -10.37 -16.52 0.53
N MET A 174 -10.75 -17.49 -0.29
CA MET A 174 -11.19 -18.79 0.21
C MET A 174 -10.01 -19.57 0.82
N TRP A 175 -10.26 -20.27 1.93
CA TRP A 175 -9.23 -21.01 2.64
C TRP A 175 -8.56 -22.02 1.69
N GLY A 176 -7.24 -21.89 1.48
CA GLY A 176 -6.47 -22.79 0.59
C GLY A 176 -6.53 -22.47 -0.90
N SER A 177 -7.04 -21.29 -1.30
CA SER A 177 -7.05 -20.82 -2.69
C SER A 177 -6.53 -19.39 -2.77
N ASN A 178 -6.08 -18.95 -3.95
CA ASN A 178 -5.82 -17.52 -4.24
C ASN A 178 -6.99 -16.89 -5.03
N PHE A 179 -8.18 -17.51 -4.99
CA PHE A 179 -9.37 -16.98 -5.66
C PHE A 179 -10.10 -15.96 -4.78
N PRO A 180 -10.37 -14.76 -5.30
CA PRO A 180 -11.11 -13.74 -4.58
C PRO A 180 -12.61 -14.05 -4.57
N LEU A 181 -13.20 -14.21 -3.39
CA LEU A 181 -14.64 -14.41 -3.20
C LEU A 181 -15.43 -13.10 -3.29
N GLY A 182 -14.80 -12.00 -2.91
CA GLY A 182 -15.34 -10.65 -2.98
C GLY A 182 -14.22 -9.63 -2.85
N ALA A 183 -14.37 -8.49 -3.52
CA ALA A 183 -13.39 -7.41 -3.50
C ALA A 183 -14.08 -6.08 -3.18
N VAL A 184 -13.49 -5.32 -2.25
CA VAL A 184 -13.91 -3.95 -1.92
C VAL A 184 -12.76 -3.02 -2.23
N THR A 185 -13.00 -2.08 -3.16
CA THR A 185 -11.99 -1.10 -3.57
C THR A 185 -11.73 -0.09 -2.46
N VAL A 186 -10.45 -0.02 -2.05
CA VAL A 186 -9.95 0.97 -1.09
C VAL A 186 -9.79 2.32 -1.78
N GLU A 187 -9.10 2.29 -2.92
CA GLU A 187 -8.86 3.44 -3.77
C GLU A 187 -8.55 3.02 -5.21
N ASN A 188 -8.97 3.87 -6.15
CA ASN A 188 -8.62 3.76 -7.55
C ASN A 188 -8.12 5.14 -8.00
N GLY A 189 -7.02 5.16 -8.74
CA GLY A 189 -6.45 6.39 -9.24
C GLY A 189 -5.49 6.15 -10.39
N VAL A 190 -4.83 7.23 -10.80
CA VAL A 190 -3.89 7.21 -11.92
C VAL A 190 -2.59 7.85 -11.48
N ILE A 191 -1.48 7.22 -11.84
CA ILE A 191 -0.14 7.80 -11.76
C ILE A 191 0.30 8.24 -13.16
N ARG A 192 1.01 9.36 -13.23
CA ARG A 192 1.65 9.84 -14.46
C ARG A 192 3.16 9.77 -14.28
N LEU A 193 3.81 8.98 -15.11
CA LEU A 193 5.27 8.82 -15.09
C LEU A 193 5.82 9.56 -16.30
N PHE A 194 6.57 10.63 -16.05
CA PHE A 194 7.13 11.49 -17.10
C PHE A 194 8.49 10.94 -17.55
N ARG A 195 8.78 11.09 -18.85
CA ARG A 195 10.04 10.65 -19.48
C ARG A 195 11.27 11.19 -18.75
N ASP A 196 11.31 12.49 -18.48
CA ASP A 196 12.45 13.11 -17.78
C ASP A 196 12.60 12.60 -16.36
N TRP A 197 11.47 12.34 -15.68
CA TRP A 197 11.49 11.74 -14.35
C TRP A 197 12.06 10.32 -14.41
N LEU A 198 11.57 9.46 -15.31
CA LEU A 198 12.07 8.08 -15.48
C LEU A 198 13.57 8.06 -15.79
N ARG A 199 14.01 8.90 -16.74
CA ARG A 199 15.42 9.05 -17.13
C ARG A 199 16.30 9.46 -15.96
N ASN A 200 15.89 10.45 -15.17
CA ASN A 200 16.68 10.91 -14.04
C ASN A 200 16.82 9.82 -12.97
N HIS A 201 15.74 9.07 -12.70
CA HIS A 201 15.75 8.03 -11.67
C HIS A 201 16.48 6.76 -12.13
N ALA A 202 16.48 6.44 -13.43
CA ALA A 202 17.28 5.36 -13.98
C ALA A 202 18.79 5.60 -13.82
N LYS A 203 19.26 6.84 -14.05
CA LYS A 203 20.68 7.22 -13.89
C LYS A 203 21.19 7.01 -12.46
N HIS A 204 20.36 7.31 -11.47
CA HIS A 204 20.70 7.11 -10.06
C HIS A 204 20.72 5.63 -9.65
N SER A 205 20.01 4.76 -10.37
CA SER A 205 20.11 3.31 -10.14
C SER A 205 21.37 2.68 -10.72
N GLY A 206 22.01 3.30 -11.74
CA GLY A 206 23.21 2.79 -12.41
C GLY A 206 24.54 3.29 -11.82
N GLN A 207 24.55 4.41 -11.10
CA GLN A 207 25.77 5.02 -10.57
C GLN A 207 26.37 4.32 -9.33
N SER A 208 25.71 3.31 -8.75
CA SER A 208 26.23 2.59 -7.58
C SER A 208 27.31 1.55 -7.90
N LEU A 209 27.80 1.44 -9.14
CA LEU A 209 28.72 0.38 -9.56
C LEU A 209 29.99 0.83 -10.30
N GLY A 210 30.32 2.12 -10.33
CA GLY A 210 31.61 2.51 -10.92
C GLY A 210 31.92 3.99 -10.80
N SER A 211 32.67 4.38 -9.76
CA SER A 211 33.46 5.62 -9.74
C SER A 211 34.54 5.53 -8.66
N SER A 212 35.70 4.98 -9.01
CA SER A 212 36.97 5.52 -8.49
C SER A 212 37.32 6.73 -9.35
N PRO A 213 37.66 7.86 -8.72
CA PRO A 213 39.06 8.27 -8.78
C PRO A 213 39.56 8.77 -7.42
N GLY A 214 40.82 8.44 -7.10
CA GLY A 214 41.44 8.82 -5.84
C GLY A 214 41.68 10.32 -5.71
N SER A 215 41.40 10.85 -4.52
CA SER A 215 42.25 11.81 -3.80
C SER A 215 41.70 12.03 -2.40
N GLU A 216 42.63 12.26 -1.50
CA GLU A 216 42.54 12.01 -0.07
C GLU A 216 41.87 13.14 0.74
N ALA A 217 41.42 12.74 1.93
CA ALA A 217 41.25 13.51 3.17
C ALA A 217 40.06 14.48 3.31
N SER A 218 39.07 14.10 4.15
CA SER A 218 38.74 14.79 5.42
C SER A 218 37.42 14.28 6.04
N ASP A 219 37.56 13.77 7.26
CA ASP A 219 36.65 13.70 8.41
C ASP A 219 35.22 13.10 8.35
N ASN A 220 35.15 11.85 8.83
CA ASN A 220 34.31 11.36 9.94
C ASN A 220 32.87 11.90 10.08
N THR A 221 31.90 11.15 9.57
CA THR A 221 30.67 10.85 10.34
C THR A 221 30.16 9.46 9.96
N ALA A 222 30.38 8.50 10.85
CA ALA A 222 29.93 7.12 10.68
C ALA A 222 28.50 6.96 11.18
N TYR A 223 27.52 6.73 10.31
CA TYR A 223 26.32 5.93 10.62
C TYR A 223 25.81 5.20 9.36
N SER A 224 25.97 3.87 9.40
CA SER A 224 25.28 2.79 8.66
C SER A 224 25.01 2.97 7.16
N SER A 225 25.94 2.46 6.37
CA SER A 225 25.81 2.07 4.98
C SER A 225 24.84 0.89 4.78
N THR A 226 23.69 1.15 4.18
CA THR A 226 23.06 0.24 3.20
C THR A 226 22.96 1.03 1.90
N SER A 227 23.93 0.81 1.00
CA SER A 227 24.00 1.44 -0.32
C SER A 227 22.95 0.81 -1.25
N GLU A 228 21.67 1.08 -0.99
CA GLU A 228 20.59 0.82 -1.93
C GLU A 228 20.27 2.13 -2.65
N ALA A 229 20.21 2.10 -3.99
CA ALA A 229 19.85 3.30 -4.77
C ALA A 229 18.55 3.93 -4.21
N PRO A 230 18.43 5.28 -4.22
CA PRO A 230 17.36 5.95 -3.50
C PRO A 230 15.99 5.52 -4.05
N TYR A 231 15.22 4.84 -3.20
CA TYR A 231 13.84 4.51 -3.50
C TYR A 231 13.00 5.77 -3.65
N GLN A 232 12.16 5.80 -4.68
CA GLN A 232 11.30 6.94 -4.93
C GLN A 232 9.84 6.59 -4.67
N MET A 233 9.16 7.47 -3.93
CA MET A 233 7.73 7.33 -3.63
C MET A 233 6.90 8.00 -4.73
N VAL A 234 6.03 7.22 -5.38
CA VAL A 234 5.05 7.69 -6.37
C VAL A 234 3.66 7.62 -5.76
N TRP A 235 2.98 8.76 -5.65
CA TRP A 235 1.66 8.85 -5.03
C TRP A 235 0.55 8.71 -6.06
N VAL A 236 -0.48 7.94 -5.71
CA VAL A 236 -1.70 7.78 -6.48
C VAL A 236 -2.65 8.94 -6.16
N GLY A 237 -2.91 9.79 -7.14
CA GLY A 237 -3.79 10.95 -6.98
C GLY A 237 -3.23 12.05 -6.05
N GLN A 238 -4.10 12.99 -5.67
CA GLN A 238 -3.72 14.17 -4.87
C GLN A 238 -3.88 13.93 -3.35
N SER A 239 -4.74 12.98 -2.97
CA SER A 239 -5.06 12.62 -1.58
C SER A 239 -3.88 11.97 -0.84
N LYS A 240 -2.89 11.46 -1.59
CA LYS A 240 -1.74 10.68 -1.09
C LYS A 240 -2.16 9.49 -0.23
N ASN A 241 -3.35 8.95 -0.42
CA ASN A 241 -3.82 7.82 0.37
C ASN A 241 -3.13 6.50 -0.01
N VAL A 242 -2.66 6.36 -1.26
CA VAL A 242 -1.87 5.23 -1.73
C VAL A 242 -0.57 5.74 -2.35
N GLY A 243 0.55 5.11 -1.97
CA GLY A 243 1.89 5.38 -2.49
C GLY A 243 2.60 4.08 -2.90
N LEU A 244 3.41 4.16 -3.94
CA LEU A 244 4.23 3.06 -4.43
C LEU A 244 5.70 3.44 -4.24
N LYS A 245 6.44 2.60 -3.52
CA LYS A 245 7.89 2.68 -3.44
C LYS A 245 8.45 1.93 -4.64
N VAL A 246 9.01 2.68 -5.59
CA VAL A 246 9.45 2.14 -6.87
C VAL A 246 10.94 2.38 -7.10
N ARG A 247 11.51 1.51 -7.93
CA ARG A 247 12.84 1.67 -8.51
C ARG A 247 12.71 1.59 -10.03
N VAL A 248 13.49 2.42 -10.72
CA VAL A 248 13.42 2.56 -12.18
C VAL A 248 14.75 2.09 -12.75
N LYS A 249 14.70 1.20 -13.73
CA LYS A 249 15.85 0.79 -14.53
C LYS A 249 15.57 1.13 -15.99
N GLU A 250 16.52 1.76 -16.66
CA GLU A 250 16.46 1.93 -18.12
C GLU A 250 16.86 0.60 -18.76
N LYS A 251 16.05 0.14 -19.71
CA LYS A 251 16.32 -1.06 -20.49
C LYS A 251 16.94 -0.62 -21.79
N ASP A 252 18.21 -0.94 -21.98
CA ASP A 252 18.90 -0.65 -23.24
C ASP A 252 18.25 -1.47 -24.36
N LEU A 253 17.80 -0.81 -25.42
CA LEU A 253 17.21 -1.47 -26.59
C LEU A 253 18.16 -2.49 -27.25
N MET A 254 19.45 -2.39 -26.97
CA MET A 254 20.46 -3.36 -27.41
C MET A 254 20.29 -4.74 -26.75
N ASP A 255 19.82 -4.82 -25.50
CA ASP A 255 19.56 -6.10 -24.82
C ASP A 255 18.37 -6.86 -25.44
N GLU A 256 17.38 -6.15 -25.98
CA GLU A 256 16.21 -6.76 -26.62
C GLU A 256 16.51 -7.24 -28.06
N TYR A 257 17.48 -6.61 -28.73
CA TYR A 257 17.96 -7.05 -30.04
C TYR A 257 19.04 -8.14 -29.97
N LEU A 258 19.75 -8.30 -28.85
CA LEU A 258 20.74 -9.37 -28.67
C LEU A 258 20.10 -10.74 -28.37
N ASP A 259 18.88 -10.79 -27.83
CA ASP A 259 18.13 -12.03 -27.60
C ASP A 259 17.35 -12.51 -28.84
N ARG A 260 17.31 -11.70 -29.92
CA ARG A 260 16.87 -12.12 -31.25
C ARG A 260 18.07 -12.29 -32.15
N ASP A 261 18.36 -13.55 -32.50
CA ASP A 261 19.32 -14.14 -33.46
C ASP A 261 19.50 -13.44 -34.85
N TRP A 262 19.53 -12.11 -34.95
CA TRP A 262 19.60 -11.38 -36.22
C TRP A 262 20.68 -10.30 -36.20
N GLY A 263 21.90 -10.74 -36.54
CA GLY A 263 23.05 -9.87 -36.81
C GLY A 263 22.87 -9.01 -38.06
N GLY A 264 22.11 -7.92 -37.95
CA GLY A 264 21.99 -6.87 -38.96
C GLY A 264 22.77 -5.60 -38.58
N PRO A 265 23.30 -4.83 -39.55
CA PRO A 265 24.14 -3.67 -39.27
C PRO A 265 23.34 -2.52 -38.65
N VAL A 266 23.85 -1.99 -37.54
CA VAL A 266 23.27 -0.90 -36.77
C VAL A 266 23.38 0.41 -37.55
N LEU A 267 22.27 0.87 -38.13
CA LEU A 267 22.13 2.25 -38.56
C LEU A 267 21.95 3.11 -37.30
N SER A 268 22.98 3.88 -36.95
CA SER A 268 22.94 4.88 -35.89
C SER A 268 21.98 6.00 -36.31
N TYR A 269 20.69 5.81 -36.04
CA TYR A 269 19.71 6.88 -36.14
C TYR A 269 19.99 7.87 -35.01
N ARG A 270 20.29 9.09 -35.44
CA ARG A 270 20.50 10.32 -34.69
C ARG A 270 19.66 10.36 -33.39
N GLU A 271 20.30 10.73 -32.28
CA GLU A 271 19.79 10.83 -30.88
C GLU A 271 18.46 11.60 -30.66
N GLU A 272 17.78 12.11 -31.70
CA GLU A 272 16.65 13.03 -31.54
C GLU A 272 15.29 12.33 -31.33
N ASP A 273 15.08 11.06 -31.72
CA ASP A 273 13.77 10.38 -31.65
C ASP A 273 13.84 8.92 -31.16
N GLN A 274 14.52 8.66 -30.04
CA GLN A 274 14.62 7.30 -29.49
C GLN A 274 13.44 6.99 -28.55
N SER A 275 12.64 5.99 -28.94
CA SER A 275 11.72 5.29 -28.05
C SER A 275 12.50 4.79 -26.83
N ALA A 276 11.99 5.04 -25.63
CA ALA A 276 12.68 4.68 -24.40
C ALA A 276 11.90 3.57 -23.70
N SER A 277 12.62 2.52 -23.29
CA SER A 277 12.06 1.42 -22.51
C SER A 277 12.58 1.50 -21.09
N TYR A 278 11.67 1.58 -20.13
CA TYR A 278 11.99 1.56 -18.70
C TYR A 278 11.35 0.33 -18.05
N GLU A 279 11.99 -0.21 -17.05
CA GLU A 279 11.45 -1.24 -16.18
C GLU A 279 11.23 -0.64 -14.79
N LEU A 280 9.97 -0.65 -14.33
CA LEU A 280 9.57 -0.13 -13.03
C LEU A 280 9.39 -1.30 -12.06
N THR A 281 10.24 -1.42 -11.06
CA THR A 281 10.08 -2.40 -9.98
C THR A 281 9.30 -1.78 -8.81
N ILE A 282 8.21 -2.42 -8.39
CA ILE A 282 7.41 -2.03 -7.22
C ILE A 282 7.82 -2.87 -6.03
N GLU A 283 8.44 -2.24 -5.03
CA GLU A 283 8.97 -2.96 -3.87
C GLU A 283 8.04 -2.93 -2.66
N GLU A 284 7.39 -1.79 -2.42
CA GLU A 284 6.43 -1.63 -1.34
C GLU A 284 5.24 -0.80 -1.79
N LEU A 285 4.06 -1.17 -1.28
CA LEU A 285 2.83 -0.43 -1.36
C LEU A 285 2.53 0.19 0.01
N HIS A 286 2.29 1.48 0.03
CA HIS A 286 1.94 2.26 1.22
C HIS A 286 0.49 2.66 1.11
N VAL A 287 -0.35 2.21 2.04
CA VAL A 287 -1.78 2.56 2.08
C VAL A 287 -2.08 3.26 3.39
N ARG A 288 -2.75 4.40 3.32
CA ARG A 288 -3.15 5.17 4.49
C ARG A 288 -4.01 4.31 5.41
N THR A 289 -3.55 4.11 6.64
CA THR A 289 -4.11 3.11 7.57
C THR A 289 -5.57 3.41 7.88
N THR A 290 -5.93 4.67 8.08
CA THR A 290 -7.31 5.08 8.33
C THR A 290 -8.24 4.83 7.14
N ARG A 291 -7.74 4.98 5.91
CA ARG A 291 -8.51 4.70 4.70
C ARG A 291 -8.78 3.20 4.53
N LEU A 292 -7.75 2.39 4.76
CA LEU A 292 -7.84 0.94 4.76
C LEU A 292 -8.83 0.46 5.84
N PHE A 293 -8.67 0.96 7.07
CA PHE A 293 -9.56 0.66 8.19
C PHE A 293 -11.03 1.03 7.92
N MET A 294 -11.32 2.24 7.43
CA MET A 294 -12.71 2.63 7.12
C MET A 294 -13.31 1.79 5.99
N THR A 295 -12.50 1.35 5.03
CA THR A 295 -12.96 0.46 3.95
C THR A 295 -13.31 -0.92 4.51
N LEU A 296 -12.53 -1.41 5.46
CA LEU A 296 -12.80 -2.66 6.17
C LEU A 296 -14.05 -2.60 7.04
N GLU A 297 -14.23 -1.51 7.77
CA GLU A 297 -15.44 -1.29 8.56
C GLU A 297 -16.68 -1.31 7.65
N LYS A 298 -16.62 -0.61 6.52
CA LYS A 298 -17.67 -0.66 5.50
C LYS A 298 -17.85 -2.05 4.91
N SER A 299 -16.77 -2.78 4.62
CA SER A 299 -16.88 -4.14 4.07
C SER A 299 -17.49 -5.09 5.08
N LEU A 300 -17.21 -4.97 6.38
CA LEU A 300 -17.83 -5.79 7.42
C LEU A 300 -19.32 -5.49 7.61
N GLU A 301 -19.72 -4.22 7.45
CA GLU A 301 -21.14 -3.83 7.43
C GLU A 301 -21.88 -4.35 6.19
N HIS A 302 -21.18 -4.47 5.06
CA HIS A 302 -21.77 -4.82 3.76
C HIS A 302 -21.44 -6.23 3.27
N SER A 303 -20.61 -7.02 3.98
CA SER A 303 -20.22 -8.34 3.50
C SER A 303 -21.42 -9.29 3.55
N PHE A 304 -21.52 -9.97 2.42
CA PHE A 304 -22.61 -10.75 1.83
C PHE A 304 -23.23 -11.77 2.79
N PRO A 305 -24.50 -12.19 2.59
CA PRO A 305 -25.17 -13.14 3.48
C PRO A 305 -24.22 -14.27 3.79
N LYS A 306 -23.93 -14.48 5.09
CA LYS A 306 -23.28 -15.70 5.58
C LYS A 306 -23.89 -16.84 4.80
N VAL A 307 -23.16 -17.42 3.85
CA VAL A 307 -23.49 -18.75 3.37
C VAL A 307 -23.16 -19.63 4.56
N VAL A 308 -24.14 -19.73 5.45
CA VAL A 308 -24.22 -20.75 6.48
C VAL A 308 -24.25 -22.04 5.68
N SER A 309 -23.08 -22.61 5.44
CA SER A 309 -22.98 -24.02 5.11
C SER A 309 -23.46 -24.76 6.36
N PHE A 310 -24.76 -25.00 6.42
CA PHE A 310 -25.29 -26.13 7.16
C PHE A 310 -24.67 -27.38 6.54
N THR A 311 -23.48 -27.77 7.00
CA THR A 311 -23.11 -29.17 6.97
C THR A 311 -24.01 -29.87 7.99
N ARG A 312 -25.21 -30.19 7.53
CA ARG A 312 -26.08 -31.19 8.15
C ARG A 312 -25.23 -32.46 8.22
N SER A 313 -24.79 -32.80 9.43
CA SER A 313 -24.25 -34.12 9.70
C SER A 313 -25.33 -35.11 9.28
N ARG A 314 -25.04 -35.91 8.26
CA ARG A 314 -25.77 -37.15 8.01
C ARG A 314 -25.20 -38.15 9.00
N GLY A 315 -26.03 -38.51 9.99
CA GLY A 315 -25.93 -39.83 10.61
C GLY A 315 -26.32 -40.92 9.61
#